data_AF-A0A966BY39-F1
#
_entry.id   AF-A0A966BY39-F1
#
_cell.length_a   1.000
_cell.length_b   1.000
_cell.length_c   1.000
_cell.angle_alpha   90.00
_cell.angle_beta   90.00
_cell.angle_gamma   90.00
#
_symmetry.space_group_name_H-M   'P 1'
#
loop_
_entity.id
_entity.type
_entity.pdbx_description
1 polymer ?
#
loop_
_entity_poly.entity_id
_entity_poly.type
_entity_poly.pdbx_seq_one_letter_code
_entity_poly.pdbx_strand_id
1 'polypeptide(L)'
;MSTSKLIFDIETVGADFDSFDETSQKSLTRWIKRESENDEEYRAALKNLKEELGFSPLTAEIVVIGTLDYEKNQGGIYFQAPGENIGDFTEEGIKFKQMTEKEMLEHFWKEIAPKYQEFVSFNGRQFDGPFLMIRSAYHGIRPTKNLSESRYFYQQRTCVHIDLADQLSFQGNLRKRGSLHM
;
A
#
# COMPACT_ATOMS: atom_id res chain seq x y z
N MET A 1 -29.70 3.38 -1.89
CA MET A 1 -29.11 2.68 -0.73
C MET A 1 -27.87 3.46 -0.35
N SER A 2 -27.68 3.85 0.91
CA SER A 2 -26.43 4.50 1.32
C SER A 2 -25.28 3.50 1.07
N THR A 3 -24.41 3.82 0.12
CA THR A 3 -23.20 3.04 -0.16
C THR A 3 -22.17 3.42 0.87
N SER A 4 -21.82 2.48 1.74
CA SER A 4 -20.76 2.66 2.73
C SER A 4 -19.42 2.82 2.01
N LYS A 5 -18.71 3.90 2.33
CA LYS A 5 -17.41 4.27 1.73
C LYS A 5 -16.31 4.14 2.77
N LEU A 6 -15.24 3.46 2.39
CA LEU A 6 -14.03 3.33 3.18
C LEU A 6 -12.94 4.19 2.56
N ILE A 7 -12.42 5.14 3.31
CA ILE A 7 -11.15 5.80 2.98
C ILE A 7 -10.03 4.95 3.58
N PHE A 8 -8.97 4.69 2.83
CA PHE A 8 -7.85 3.89 3.31
C PHE A 8 -6.52 4.35 2.71
N ASP A 9 -5.45 4.03 3.43
CA ASP A 9 -4.06 4.29 3.07
C ASP A 9 -3.16 3.26 3.77
N ILE A 10 -1.97 2.99 3.24
CA ILE A 10 -1.00 2.07 3.85
C ILE A 10 0.37 2.72 4.00
N GLU A 11 1.10 2.29 5.03
CA GLU A 11 2.53 2.59 5.18
C GLU A 11 3.34 1.31 5.08
N THR A 12 4.55 1.43 4.53
CA THR A 12 5.40 0.28 4.20
C THR A 12 6.84 0.55 4.61
N VAL A 13 7.58 -0.53 4.87
CA VAL A 13 9.03 -0.46 5.14
C VAL A 13 9.76 -1.45 4.25
N GLY A 14 10.86 -0.99 3.64
CA GLY A 14 11.75 -1.84 2.88
C GLY A 14 12.46 -2.84 3.79
N ALA A 15 12.55 -4.09 3.35
CA ALA A 15 13.40 -5.06 4.01
C ALA A 15 14.87 -4.64 3.90
N ASP A 16 15.68 -5.07 4.87
CA ASP A 16 17.12 -4.88 4.78
C ASP A 16 17.66 -5.63 3.56
N PHE A 17 18.24 -4.87 2.61
CA PHE A 17 18.82 -5.44 1.40
C PHE A 17 19.83 -6.55 1.69
N ASP A 18 20.65 -6.35 2.72
CA ASP A 18 21.75 -7.26 3.04
C ASP A 18 21.22 -8.56 3.68
N SER A 19 19.95 -8.59 4.08
CA SER A 19 19.26 -9.79 4.58
C SER A 19 18.70 -10.71 3.47
N PHE A 20 18.60 -10.22 2.23
CA PHE A 20 18.14 -11.02 1.10
C PHE A 20 19.16 -12.11 0.70
N ASP A 21 18.67 -13.21 0.14
CA ASP A 21 19.54 -14.23 -0.45
C ASP A 21 20.30 -13.69 -1.69
N GLU A 22 21.41 -14.34 -2.04
CA GLU A 22 22.26 -13.90 -3.15
C GLU A 22 21.52 -13.78 -4.49
N THR A 23 20.53 -14.64 -4.74
CA THR A 23 19.78 -14.64 -6.01
C THR A 23 18.92 -13.39 -6.09
N SER A 24 18.21 -13.07 -5.01
CA SER A 24 17.40 -11.86 -4.88
C SER A 24 18.26 -10.59 -5.00
N GLN A 25 19.39 -10.52 -4.29
CA GLN A 25 20.33 -9.40 -4.39
C GLN A 25 20.87 -9.23 -5.84
N LYS A 26 21.25 -10.33 -6.50
CA LYS A 26 21.71 -10.30 -7.91
C LYS A 26 20.61 -9.85 -8.86
N SER A 27 19.37 -10.29 -8.64
CA SER A 27 18.22 -9.89 -9.46
C SER A 27 17.94 -8.39 -9.34
N LEU A 28 17.84 -7.89 -8.11
CA LEU A 28 17.58 -6.47 -7.83
C LEU A 28 18.70 -5.55 -8.35
N THR A 29 19.97 -6.02 -8.29
CA THR A 29 21.14 -5.24 -8.72
C THR A 29 21.53 -5.43 -10.19
N ARG A 30 20.80 -6.26 -10.96
CA ARG A 30 21.20 -6.64 -12.31
C ARG A 30 21.29 -5.44 -13.27
N TRP A 31 20.34 -4.51 -13.17
CA TRP A 31 20.26 -3.36 -14.06
C TRP A 31 21.29 -2.29 -13.70
N ILE A 32 21.48 -1.98 -12.41
CA ILE A 32 22.51 -1.03 -11.95
C ILE A 32 23.91 -1.51 -12.35
N LYS A 33 24.21 -2.81 -12.25
CA LYS A 33 25.51 -3.35 -12.69
C LYS A 33 25.77 -3.20 -14.18
N ARG A 34 24.71 -3.10 -14.99
CA ARG A 34 24.81 -2.94 -16.45
C ARG A 34 24.95 -1.47 -16.85
N GLU A 35 24.34 -0.57 -16.07
CA GLU A 35 24.22 0.86 -16.41
C GLU A 35 25.29 1.73 -15.75
N SER A 36 25.91 1.27 -14.65
CA SER A 36 27.04 1.96 -14.03
C SER A 36 28.32 1.77 -14.83
N GLU A 37 28.99 2.87 -15.16
CA GLU A 37 30.26 2.87 -15.89
C GLU A 37 31.48 2.69 -14.97
N ASN A 38 31.31 2.96 -13.68
CA ASN A 38 32.34 2.88 -12.66
C ASN A 38 31.78 2.49 -11.26
N ASP A 39 32.70 2.23 -10.32
CA ASP A 39 32.37 1.79 -8.96
C ASP A 39 31.61 2.86 -8.14
N GLU A 40 31.85 4.16 -8.40
CA GLU A 40 31.17 5.24 -7.68
C GLU A 40 29.69 5.33 -8.08
N GLU A 41 29.42 5.28 -9.39
CA GLU A 41 28.05 5.22 -9.92
C GLU A 41 27.29 4.00 -9.42
N TYR A 42 27.94 2.84 -9.41
CA TYR A 42 27.34 1.62 -8.87
C TYR A 42 26.94 1.77 -7.41
N ARG A 43 27.81 2.35 -6.58
CA ARG A 43 27.53 2.58 -5.15
C ARG A 43 26.39 3.57 -4.96
N ALA A 44 26.34 4.64 -5.75
CA ALA A 44 25.25 5.62 -5.70
C ALA A 44 23.91 4.98 -6.10
N ALA A 45 23.88 4.22 -7.19
CA ALA A 45 22.67 3.53 -7.66
C ALA A 45 22.21 2.44 -6.67
N LEU A 46 23.15 1.69 -6.08
CA LEU A 46 22.85 0.71 -5.04
C LEU A 46 22.26 1.37 -3.79
N LYS A 47 22.78 2.53 -3.39
CA LYS A 47 22.23 3.30 -2.26
C LYS A 47 20.78 3.69 -2.53
N ASN A 48 20.49 4.26 -3.69
CA ASN A 48 19.13 4.64 -4.07
C ASN A 48 18.19 3.42 -4.11
N LEU A 49 18.65 2.30 -4.68
CA LEU A 49 17.89 1.04 -4.69
C LEU A 49 17.51 0.61 -3.27
N LYS A 50 18.45 0.67 -2.31
CA LYS A 50 18.20 0.31 -0.91
C LYS A 50 17.15 1.23 -0.27
N GLU A 51 17.18 2.53 -0.57
CA GLU A 51 16.20 3.51 -0.08
C GLU A 51 14.81 3.31 -0.70
N GLU A 52 14.74 2.82 -1.95
CA GLU A 52 13.49 2.62 -2.68
C GLU A 52 12.81 1.26 -2.42
N LEU A 53 13.43 0.35 -1.67
CA LEU A 53 12.86 -0.99 -1.40
C LEU A 53 11.47 -0.93 -0.75
N GLY A 54 11.20 0.14 0.01
CA GLY A 54 9.89 0.44 0.61
C GLY A 54 8.76 0.54 -0.41
N PHE A 55 9.05 0.97 -1.64
CA PHE A 55 8.02 1.23 -2.65
C PHE A 55 7.59 0.00 -3.45
N SER A 56 8.09 -1.19 -3.12
CA SER A 56 7.79 -2.41 -3.85
C SER A 56 7.24 -3.51 -2.93
N PRO A 57 6.07 -4.09 -3.23
CA PRO A 57 5.49 -5.16 -2.40
C PRO A 57 6.28 -6.47 -2.43
N LEU A 58 7.26 -6.58 -3.32
CA LEU A 58 8.17 -7.72 -3.39
C LEU A 58 9.34 -7.59 -2.42
N THR A 59 9.66 -6.38 -1.98
CA THR A 59 10.86 -6.06 -1.19
C THR A 59 10.55 -5.38 0.13
N ALA A 60 9.28 -5.04 0.36
CA ALA A 60 8.81 -4.39 1.56
C ALA A 60 7.63 -5.14 2.17
N GLU A 61 7.33 -4.77 3.41
CA GLU A 61 6.16 -5.21 4.16
C GLU A 61 5.27 -4.03 4.53
N ILE A 62 3.98 -4.30 4.74
CA ILE A 62 3.02 -3.31 5.23
C ILE A 62 3.19 -3.19 6.74
N VAL A 63 3.43 -1.97 7.21
CA VAL A 63 3.63 -1.67 8.62
C VAL A 63 2.44 -1.00 9.28
N VAL A 64 1.60 -0.32 8.48
CA VAL A 64 0.35 0.29 8.92
C VAL A 64 -0.72 0.15 7.83
N ILE A 65 -1.96 -0.10 8.25
CA ILE A 65 -3.16 0.11 7.45
C ILE A 65 -4.04 1.14 8.16
N GLY A 66 -4.24 2.29 7.53
CA GLY A 66 -5.15 3.33 7.99
C GLY A 66 -6.52 3.18 7.32
N THR A 67 -7.59 3.36 8.09
CA THR A 67 -8.96 3.29 7.58
C THR A 67 -9.86 4.35 8.21
N LEU A 68 -10.81 4.87 7.45
CA LEU A 68 -11.83 5.82 7.92
C LEU A 68 -13.17 5.53 7.23
N ASP A 69 -14.21 5.29 8.03
CA ASP A 69 -15.59 5.20 7.56
C ASP A 69 -16.11 6.62 7.30
N TYR A 70 -16.38 6.93 6.03
CA TYR A 70 -16.78 8.28 5.60
C TYR A 70 -18.10 8.73 6.26
N GLU A 71 -19.06 7.83 6.42
CA GLU A 71 -20.40 8.19 6.91
C GLU A 71 -20.41 8.35 8.44
N LYS A 72 -19.58 7.57 9.15
CA LYS A 72 -19.53 7.59 10.62
C LYS A 72 -18.45 8.50 11.20
N ASN A 73 -17.50 8.94 10.37
CA ASN A 73 -16.30 9.63 10.81
C ASN A 73 -15.56 8.85 11.92
N GLN A 74 -15.46 7.53 11.76
CA GLN A 74 -14.78 6.62 12.68
C GLN A 74 -13.67 5.89 11.95
N GLY A 75 -12.46 5.94 12.51
CA GLY A 75 -11.28 5.35 11.90
C GLY A 75 -10.63 4.25 12.72
N GLY A 76 -9.75 3.52 12.07
CA GLY A 76 -8.90 2.52 12.67
C GLY A 76 -7.51 2.55 12.05
N ILE A 77 -6.49 2.52 12.92
CA ILE A 77 -5.09 2.33 12.58
C ILE A 77 -4.69 0.94 13.06
N TYR A 78 -4.32 0.08 12.12
CA TYR A 78 -3.76 -1.23 12.39
C TYR A 78 -2.28 -1.14 12.10
N PHE A 79 -1.42 -1.52 13.03
CA PHE A 79 0.01 -1.29 12.91
C PHE A 79 0.82 -2.43 13.52
N GLN A 80 2.03 -2.64 13.02
CA GLN A 80 2.98 -3.52 13.66
C GLN A 80 3.93 -2.77 14.59
N ALA A 81 4.35 -3.45 15.65
CA ALA A 81 5.45 -3.02 16.51
C ALA A 81 6.24 -4.26 16.97
N PRO A 82 7.08 -4.84 16.09
CA PRO A 82 7.83 -6.05 16.40
C PRO A 82 8.71 -5.85 17.63
N GLY A 83 8.62 -6.77 18.60
CA GLY A 83 9.42 -6.70 19.84
C GLY A 83 8.81 -5.82 20.95
N GLU A 84 7.71 -5.12 20.66
CA GLU A 84 6.98 -4.33 21.66
C GLU A 84 5.58 -4.92 21.91
N ASN A 85 4.99 -4.56 23.05
CA ASN A 85 3.59 -4.89 23.37
C ASN A 85 2.88 -3.62 23.83
N ILE A 86 2.46 -2.83 22.86
CA ILE A 86 1.76 -1.56 23.05
C ILE A 86 0.29 -1.83 23.39
N GLY A 87 -0.31 -2.85 22.78
CA GLY A 87 -1.71 -3.22 22.96
C GLY A 87 -2.70 -2.32 22.20
N ASP A 88 -3.99 -2.65 22.30
CA ASP A 88 -5.07 -1.90 21.66
C ASP A 88 -5.45 -0.66 22.49
N PHE A 89 -5.60 0.49 21.83
CA PHE A 89 -6.05 1.72 22.48
C PHE A 89 -6.94 2.57 21.57
N THR A 90 -7.46 3.67 22.09
CA THR A 90 -8.25 4.64 21.33
C THR A 90 -7.78 6.03 21.66
N GLU A 91 -7.50 6.81 20.63
CA GLU A 91 -7.03 8.19 20.74
C GLU A 91 -7.79 9.04 19.72
N GLU A 92 -8.33 10.17 20.17
CA GLU A 92 -9.11 11.10 19.32
C GLU A 92 -10.24 10.44 18.50
N GLY A 93 -10.84 9.37 19.01
CA GLY A 93 -11.91 8.62 18.34
C GLY A 93 -11.43 7.64 17.27
N ILE A 94 -10.11 7.48 17.11
CA ILE A 94 -9.46 6.51 16.24
C ILE A 94 -9.03 5.29 17.07
N LYS A 95 -9.36 4.09 16.57
CA LYS A 95 -8.96 2.84 17.22
C LYS A 95 -7.59 2.40 16.73
N PHE A 96 -6.65 2.20 17.65
CA PHE A 96 -5.32 1.69 17.36
C PHE A 96 -5.27 0.23 17.76
N LYS A 97 -4.79 -0.62 16.85
CA LYS A 97 -4.63 -2.05 17.09
C LYS A 97 -3.27 -2.54 16.64
N GLN A 98 -2.54 -3.14 17.57
CA GLN A 98 -1.27 -3.77 17.26
C GLN A 98 -1.51 -5.13 16.61
N MET A 99 -0.95 -5.34 15.42
CA MET A 99 -1.12 -6.54 14.59
C MET A 99 0.15 -6.80 13.78
N THR A 100 0.46 -8.07 13.53
CA THR A 100 1.43 -8.44 12.49
C THR A 100 0.90 -8.08 11.10
N GLU A 101 1.78 -7.97 10.08
CA GLU A 101 1.34 -7.73 8.69
C GLU A 101 0.25 -8.71 8.24
N LYS A 102 0.43 -9.99 8.56
CA LYS A 102 -0.54 -11.04 8.23
C LYS A 102 -1.90 -10.77 8.87
N GLU A 103 -1.93 -10.47 10.16
CA GLU A 103 -3.17 -10.18 10.89
C GLU A 103 -3.85 -8.91 10.38
N MET A 104 -3.07 -7.86 10.05
CA MET A 104 -3.60 -6.64 9.44
C MET A 104 -4.32 -6.93 8.12
N LEU A 105 -3.69 -7.72 7.24
CA LEU A 105 -4.27 -8.11 5.96
C LEU A 105 -5.52 -8.99 6.13
N GLU A 106 -5.48 -9.95 7.05
CA GLU A 106 -6.64 -10.80 7.36
C GLU A 106 -7.79 -9.97 7.90
N HIS A 107 -7.52 -9.09 8.85
CA HIS A 107 -8.51 -8.19 9.44
C HIS A 107 -9.09 -7.26 8.38
N PHE A 108 -8.25 -6.65 7.53
CA PHE A 108 -8.71 -5.80 6.44
C PHE A 108 -9.66 -6.55 5.48
N TRP A 109 -9.27 -7.72 4.98
CA TRP A 109 -10.08 -8.44 3.98
C TRP A 109 -11.30 -9.14 4.55
N LYS A 110 -11.22 -9.70 5.77
CA LYS A 110 -12.31 -10.49 6.36
C LYS A 110 -13.29 -9.63 7.14
N GLU A 111 -12.80 -8.61 7.85
CA GLU A 111 -13.62 -7.84 8.80
C GLU A 111 -13.98 -6.45 8.27
N ILE A 112 -13.09 -5.78 7.54
CA ILE A 112 -13.32 -4.39 7.11
C ILE A 112 -13.95 -4.36 5.72
N ALA A 113 -13.22 -4.79 4.70
CA ALA A 113 -13.58 -4.64 3.29
C ALA A 113 -15.00 -5.15 2.92
N PRO A 114 -15.54 -6.25 3.49
CA PRO A 114 -16.88 -6.74 3.16
C PRO A 114 -18.01 -5.77 3.56
N LYS A 115 -17.75 -4.85 4.51
CA LYS A 115 -18.72 -3.85 4.98
C LYS A 115 -18.88 -2.67 4.01
N TYR A 116 -18.05 -2.57 2.98
CA TYR A 116 -17.97 -1.43 2.08
C TYR A 116 -18.13 -1.84 0.61
N GLN A 117 -18.68 -0.93 -0.19
CA GLN A 117 -18.78 -1.10 -1.65
C GLN A 117 -17.91 -0.10 -2.40
N GLU A 118 -17.64 1.05 -1.78
CA GLU A 118 -16.78 2.10 -2.32
C GLU A 118 -15.53 2.24 -1.46
N PHE A 119 -14.38 2.32 -2.12
CA PHE A 119 -13.06 2.47 -1.51
C PHE A 119 -12.43 3.73 -2.07
N VAL A 120 -11.93 4.60 -1.21
CA VAL A 120 -11.34 5.89 -1.57
C VAL A 120 -9.88 5.89 -1.11
N SER A 121 -8.96 6.22 -2.01
CA SER A 121 -7.53 6.38 -1.72
C SER A 121 -6.95 7.56 -2.49
N PHE A 122 -5.69 7.90 -2.25
CA PHE A 122 -4.94 8.85 -3.06
C PHE A 122 -3.73 8.14 -3.67
N ASN A 123 -3.72 7.95 -5.00
CA ASN A 123 -2.70 7.17 -5.71
C ASN A 123 -2.68 5.66 -5.39
N GLY A 124 -3.72 5.14 -4.70
CA GLY A 124 -3.78 3.74 -4.30
C GLY A 124 -3.92 2.74 -5.44
N ARG A 125 -4.25 3.15 -6.66
CA ARG A 125 -4.20 2.24 -7.82
C ARG A 125 -2.78 1.92 -8.27
N GLN A 126 -1.85 2.84 -8.03
CA GLN A 126 -0.44 2.68 -8.39
C GLN A 126 0.38 2.16 -7.21
N PHE A 127 -0.17 2.17 -6.00
CA PHE A 127 0.52 1.78 -4.79
C PHE A 127 -0.33 0.83 -3.91
N ASP A 128 -1.22 1.36 -3.07
CA ASP A 128 -1.89 0.65 -1.98
C ASP A 128 -2.60 -0.64 -2.39
N GLY A 129 -3.44 -0.57 -3.43
CA GLY A 129 -4.23 -1.69 -3.93
C GLY A 129 -3.35 -2.86 -4.39
N PRO A 130 -2.45 -2.65 -5.38
CA PRO A 130 -1.48 -3.67 -5.77
C PRO A 130 -0.64 -4.19 -4.59
N PHE A 131 -0.23 -3.31 -3.67
CA PHE A 131 0.56 -3.71 -2.49
C PHE A 131 -0.22 -4.67 -1.59
N LEU A 132 -1.43 -4.29 -1.18
CA LEU A 132 -2.33 -5.11 -0.38
C LEU A 132 -2.56 -6.47 -1.05
N MET A 133 -2.78 -6.51 -2.36
CA MET A 133 -3.06 -7.75 -3.09
C MET A 133 -1.83 -8.67 -3.17
N ILE A 134 -0.65 -8.14 -3.49
CA ILE A 134 0.59 -8.92 -3.59
C ILE A 134 1.04 -9.41 -2.22
N ARG A 135 1.01 -8.56 -1.19
CA ARG A 135 1.35 -8.96 0.19
C ARG A 135 0.35 -9.97 0.76
N SER A 136 -0.93 -9.87 0.37
CA SER A 136 -1.91 -10.92 0.69
C SER A 136 -1.54 -12.26 0.05
N ALA A 137 -1.13 -12.25 -1.23
CA ALA A 137 -0.68 -13.47 -1.90
C ALA A 137 0.57 -14.07 -1.25
N TYR A 138 1.53 -13.23 -0.83
CA TYR A 138 2.71 -13.65 -0.06
C TYR A 138 2.32 -14.39 1.23
N HIS A 139 1.31 -13.90 1.95
CA HIS A 139 0.79 -14.52 3.19
C HIS A 139 -0.26 -15.62 2.96
N GLY A 140 -0.59 -15.97 1.71
CA GLY A 140 -1.62 -16.96 1.39
C GLY A 140 -3.06 -16.52 1.72
N ILE A 141 -3.30 -15.21 1.81
CA ILE A 141 -4.60 -14.61 2.11
C ILE A 141 -5.32 -14.28 0.80
N ARG A 142 -6.60 -14.64 0.69
CA ARG A 142 -7.44 -14.32 -0.47
C ARG A 142 -8.15 -12.97 -0.27
N PRO A 143 -7.91 -11.95 -1.11
CA PRO A 143 -8.66 -10.70 -1.08
C PRO A 143 -10.17 -10.92 -1.32
N THR A 144 -11.02 -10.23 -0.55
CA THR A 144 -12.48 -10.27 -0.70
C THR A 144 -13.01 -9.27 -1.72
N LYS A 145 -12.22 -8.23 -2.01
CA LYS A 145 -12.47 -7.20 -3.03
C LYS A 145 -11.25 -7.08 -3.94
N ASN A 146 -11.46 -6.68 -5.19
CA ASN A 146 -10.38 -6.42 -6.13
C ASN A 146 -10.16 -4.90 -6.26
N LEU A 147 -9.22 -4.37 -5.48
CA LEU A 147 -8.86 -2.95 -5.49
C LEU A 147 -8.03 -2.55 -6.73
N SER A 148 -7.59 -3.51 -7.53
CA SER A 148 -6.76 -3.30 -8.72
C SER A 148 -7.52 -3.56 -10.03
N GLU A 149 -8.87 -3.53 -10.01
CA GLU A 149 -9.68 -3.54 -11.24
C GLU A 149 -9.43 -2.29 -12.09
N SER A 150 -9.99 -2.27 -13.30
CA SER A 150 -9.86 -1.13 -14.23
C SER A 150 -10.22 0.21 -13.59
N ARG A 151 -9.56 1.28 -14.04
CA ARG A 151 -9.81 2.65 -13.57
C ARG A 151 -11.21 3.17 -13.89
N TYR A 152 -11.87 2.62 -14.90
CA TYR A 152 -13.21 3.03 -15.29
C TYR A 152 -14.26 2.33 -14.44
N PHE A 153 -15.11 3.09 -13.74
CA PHE A 153 -16.07 2.54 -12.77
C PHE A 153 -17.00 1.48 -13.34
N TYR A 154 -17.46 1.62 -14.59
CA TYR A 154 -18.34 0.63 -15.23
C TYR A 154 -17.70 -0.75 -15.48
N GLN A 155 -16.36 -0.84 -15.38
CA GLN A 155 -15.63 -2.09 -15.54
C GLN A 155 -15.32 -2.77 -14.20
N GLN A 156 -15.60 -2.11 -13.08
CA GLN A 156 -15.30 -2.63 -11.74
C GLN A 156 -16.49 -3.43 -11.22
N ARG A 157 -16.23 -4.68 -10.84
CA ARG A 157 -17.29 -5.66 -10.53
C ARG A 157 -17.42 -5.95 -9.05
N THR A 158 -16.30 -6.00 -8.33
CA THR A 158 -16.28 -6.47 -6.93
C THR A 158 -16.48 -5.32 -5.92
N CYS A 159 -15.94 -4.15 -6.25
CA CYS A 159 -16.08 -2.89 -5.51
C CYS A 159 -15.78 -1.73 -6.45
N VAL A 160 -16.17 -0.52 -6.06
CA VAL A 160 -15.76 0.72 -6.73
C VAL A 160 -14.57 1.32 -5.99
N HIS A 161 -13.38 1.33 -6.60
CA HIS A 161 -12.19 2.01 -6.09
C HIS A 161 -12.03 3.38 -6.76
N ILE A 162 -12.28 4.43 -5.98
CA ILE A 162 -12.17 5.84 -6.31
C ILE A 162 -10.79 6.34 -5.87
N ASP A 163 -9.84 6.31 -6.79
CA ASP A 163 -8.51 6.90 -6.55
C ASP A 163 -8.56 8.39 -6.90
N LEU A 164 -8.35 9.24 -5.89
CA LEU A 164 -8.42 10.69 -6.02
C LEU A 164 -7.32 11.25 -6.94
N ALA A 165 -6.11 10.67 -6.97
CA ALA A 165 -5.06 11.11 -7.89
C ALA A 165 -5.47 10.80 -9.35
N ASP A 166 -6.17 9.68 -9.56
CA ASP A 166 -6.74 9.35 -10.86
C ASP A 166 -7.87 10.31 -11.25
N GLN A 167 -8.79 10.60 -10.32
CA GLN A 167 -9.92 11.51 -10.59
C GLN A 167 -9.45 12.94 -10.87
N LEU A 168 -8.52 13.46 -10.06
CA LEU A 168 -8.00 14.83 -10.19
C LEU A 168 -7.09 15.01 -11.42
N SER A 169 -6.51 13.92 -11.93
CA SER A 169 -5.80 13.93 -13.22
C SER A 169 -6.71 13.66 -14.43
N PHE A 170 -8.04 13.71 -14.24
CA PHE A 170 -9.06 13.41 -15.25
C PHE A 170 -8.82 12.06 -15.91
N GLN A 171 -8.61 11.04 -15.07
CA GLN A 171 -8.20 9.72 -15.51
C GLN A 171 -7.01 9.85 -16.47
N GLY A 172 -5.92 10.45 -15.99
CA GLY A 172 -4.63 10.53 -16.71
C GLY A 172 -4.63 11.41 -17.96
N ASN A 173 -5.71 12.13 -18.26
CA ASN A 173 -5.74 13.11 -19.35
C ASN A 173 -4.86 14.34 -19.04
N LEU A 174 -4.62 14.63 -17.76
CA LEU A 174 -3.74 15.72 -17.35
C LEU A 174 -2.27 15.28 -17.38
N ARG A 175 -1.48 15.87 -18.29
CA ARG A 175 -0.06 15.53 -18.50
C ARG A 175 0.87 16.05 -17.40
N LYS A 176 0.68 17.28 -16.93
CA LYS A 176 1.48 17.88 -15.86
C LYS A 176 0.67 17.86 -14.56
N ARG A 177 1.11 17.03 -13.63
CA ARG A 177 0.62 17.02 -12.24
C ARG A 177 1.46 18.01 -11.45
N GLY A 178 0.87 18.72 -10.49
CA GLY A 178 1.56 19.72 -9.70
C GLY A 178 0.76 20.08 -8.45
N SER A 179 1.39 20.85 -7.56
CA SER A 179 0.73 21.37 -6.36
C SER A 179 -0.42 22.31 -6.74
N LEU A 180 -1.51 22.27 -5.97
CA LEU A 180 -2.59 23.27 -6.06
C LEU A 180 -2.18 24.66 -5.53
N HIS A 181 -1.01 24.76 -4.89
CA HIS A 181 -0.46 26.01 -4.36
C HIS A 181 0.23 26.88 -5.43
N MET A 182 0.31 26.41 -6.69
CA MET A 182 0.93 27.17 -7.77
C MET A 182 0.21 28.49 -8.07
#